data_AF-A0A6I8VVG7-F1
#
_entry.id   AF-A0A6I8VVG7-F1
#
_cell.length_a   1.000
_cell.length_b   1.000
_cell.length_c   1.000
_cell.angle_alpha   90.00
_cell.angle_beta   90.00
_cell.angle_gamma   90.00
#
_symmetry.space_group_name_H-M   'P 1'
#
loop_
_entity.id
_entity.type
_entity.pdbx_description
1 polymer ?
#
loop_
_entity_poly.entity_id
_entity_poly.type
_entity_poly.pdbx_seq_one_letter_code
_entity_poly.pdbx_strand_id
1 'polypeptide(L)'
;MSKFLLTSIVTCWPLQLQKLGSNFIHFRGAKYSLGTIASRRYTNFSPELEQTLQSENNYQSIKKLSKYAAHHIKWHREQGNSDLQYFNYLLLDPRVTNKLANRAPGMHCIDVWFTFLSAIFYVGKGKGIRPFVHFLQAEKLLGTPDSIKQAKDPKLALILSIWEQKRGILLIRGFRGISSADAQTREASMINALGMNHLTNRRVGVFFGPAKNKYTPTQRKLLGIALLYKLMSKFIAKEEREIYPQICVDSVAKAA
;
A
#
# COMPACT_ATOMS: atom_id res chain seq x y z
N MET A 1 3.26 -65.06 25.70
CA MET A 1 4.30 -64.63 24.74
C MET A 1 3.70 -63.51 23.88
N SER A 2 4.39 -62.35 23.79
CA SER A 2 4.17 -61.14 22.95
C SER A 2 2.73 -60.78 22.53
N LYS A 3 2.06 -59.69 22.95
CA LYS A 3 2.39 -58.24 22.97
C LYS A 3 3.02 -57.69 21.68
N PHE A 4 2.18 -57.10 20.82
CA PHE A 4 2.49 -55.91 20.00
C PHE A 4 1.22 -55.06 19.86
N LEU A 5 1.13 -53.99 20.66
CA LEU A 5 0.28 -52.82 20.38
C LEU A 5 1.12 -51.87 19.52
N LEU A 6 0.61 -51.47 18.35
CA LEU A 6 1.11 -50.31 17.63
C LEU A 6 0.43 -49.05 18.20
N THR A 7 1.15 -48.31 19.03
CA THR A 7 0.83 -46.91 19.37
C THR A 7 1.59 -46.01 18.41
N SER A 8 0.89 -45.30 17.52
CA SER A 8 1.46 -44.21 16.74
C SER A 8 1.62 -42.98 17.63
N ILE A 9 2.86 -42.70 18.01
CA ILE A 9 3.25 -41.50 18.74
C ILE A 9 3.29 -40.34 17.75
N VAL A 10 2.37 -39.39 17.94
CA VAL A 10 2.46 -38.06 17.34
C VAL A 10 3.61 -37.33 18.02
N THR A 11 4.75 -37.22 17.34
CA THR A 11 5.85 -36.39 17.83
C THR A 11 5.52 -34.92 17.59
N CYS A 12 5.02 -34.29 18.65
CA CYS A 12 4.89 -32.85 18.80
C CYS A 12 6.29 -32.23 18.83
N TRP A 13 6.60 -31.34 17.89
CA TRP A 13 7.84 -30.55 17.92
C TRP A 13 7.58 -29.27 18.72
N PRO A 14 8.35 -29.00 19.80
CA PRO A 14 8.16 -27.79 20.59
C PRO A 14 8.73 -26.58 19.83
N LEU A 15 7.88 -25.58 19.63
CA LEU A 15 8.23 -24.22 19.25
C LEU A 15 9.23 -23.66 20.28
N GLN A 16 10.49 -23.53 19.88
CA GLN A 16 11.49 -22.77 20.63
C GLN A 16 11.18 -21.27 20.49
N LEU A 17 10.44 -20.75 21.44
CA LEU A 17 10.32 -19.32 21.73
C LEU A 17 11.69 -18.79 22.18
N GLN A 18 12.49 -18.30 21.23
CA GLN A 18 13.64 -17.46 21.56
C GLN A 18 13.12 -16.10 22.02
N LYS A 19 13.12 -15.91 23.35
CA LYS A 19 13.10 -14.60 24.01
C LYS A 19 14.25 -13.75 23.45
N LEU A 20 13.97 -12.81 22.56
CA LEU A 20 14.92 -11.75 22.25
C LEU A 20 14.79 -10.67 23.33
N GLY A 21 15.81 -10.61 24.18
CA GLY A 21 15.89 -9.69 25.31
C GLY A 21 15.77 -8.23 24.88
N SER A 22 14.92 -7.51 25.59
CA SER A 22 14.87 -6.05 25.56
C SER A 22 16.12 -5.50 26.24
N ASN A 23 17.12 -5.13 25.44
CA ASN A 23 18.27 -4.35 25.92
C ASN A 23 17.83 -2.89 26.14
N PHE A 24 17.27 -2.61 27.33
CA PHE A 24 17.10 -1.25 27.83
C PHE A 24 18.39 -0.83 28.55
N ILE A 25 19.16 0.09 27.95
CA ILE A 25 20.18 0.85 28.68
C ILE A 25 19.59 2.23 28.98
N HIS A 26 19.48 2.55 30.26
CA HIS A 26 18.96 3.80 30.74
C HIS A 26 20.08 4.85 30.71
N PHE A 27 20.05 5.75 29.73
CA PHE A 27 20.83 6.98 29.76
C PHE A 27 19.90 8.17 29.52
N ARG A 28 20.13 9.23 30.30
CA ARG A 28 19.20 10.33 30.58
C ARG A 28 18.65 10.99 29.31
N GLY A 29 17.31 11.09 29.24
CA GLY A 29 16.66 12.26 28.65
C GLY A 29 16.48 12.33 27.13
N ALA A 30 16.29 11.21 26.41
CA ALA A 30 15.49 11.18 25.17
C ALA A 30 15.28 9.73 24.72
N LYS A 31 14.02 9.29 24.59
CA LYS A 31 13.69 7.98 24.01
C LYS A 31 13.75 8.06 22.48
N TYR A 32 14.94 7.97 21.91
CA TYR A 32 15.07 7.56 20.52
C TYR A 32 15.29 6.05 20.52
N SER A 33 14.40 5.30 19.87
CA SER A 33 14.75 3.95 19.42
C SER A 33 15.96 4.13 18.50
N LEU A 34 17.14 3.68 18.95
CA LEU A 34 18.29 3.55 18.07
C LEU A 34 17.85 2.65 16.92
N GLY A 35 17.55 3.28 15.78
CA GLY A 35 17.11 2.61 14.58
C GLY A 35 18.17 1.57 14.25
N THR A 36 17.76 0.33 14.18
CA THR A 36 18.60 -0.78 13.72
C THR A 36 19.19 -0.37 12.37
N ILE A 37 20.48 -0.03 12.36
CA ILE A 37 21.21 0.23 11.13
C ILE A 37 21.20 -1.09 10.35
N ALA A 38 20.42 -1.11 9.28
CA ALA A 38 20.55 -1.96 8.10
C ALA A 38 20.68 -3.48 8.32
N SER A 39 19.66 -4.14 8.88
CA SER A 39 19.25 -5.40 8.24
C SER A 39 18.60 -5.00 6.93
N ARG A 40 19.21 -5.33 5.78
CA ARG A 40 18.66 -5.03 4.44
C ARG A 40 17.19 -5.43 4.41
N ARG A 41 16.28 -4.45 4.43
CA ARG A 41 14.83 -4.69 4.36
C ARG A 41 14.58 -5.27 2.97
N TYR A 42 14.37 -6.58 2.88
CA TYR A 42 14.04 -7.21 1.59
C TYR A 42 12.67 -6.71 1.17
N THR A 43 12.69 -5.97 0.07
CA THR A 43 11.58 -5.20 -0.44
C THR A 43 11.44 -5.56 -1.92
N ASN A 44 10.20 -5.54 -2.42
CA ASN A 44 9.91 -5.80 -3.82
C ASN A 44 9.82 -4.51 -4.65
N PHE A 45 10.27 -3.39 -4.07
CA PHE A 45 10.30 -2.09 -4.72
C PHE A 45 11.32 -2.06 -5.84
N SER A 46 11.15 -1.11 -6.77
CA SER A 46 12.17 -0.83 -7.77
C SER A 46 13.48 -0.37 -7.11
N PRO A 47 14.66 -0.66 -7.70
CA PRO A 47 15.94 -0.18 -7.19
C PRO A 47 15.98 1.35 -6.99
N GLU A 48 15.31 2.09 -7.87
CA GLU A 48 15.17 3.54 -7.77
C GLU A 48 14.39 3.97 -6.52
N LEU A 49 13.34 3.23 -6.13
CA LEU A 49 12.58 3.52 -4.91
C LEU A 49 13.36 3.07 -3.68
N GLU A 50 14.05 1.94 -3.74
CA GLU A 50 14.91 1.43 -2.65
C GLU A 50 16.03 2.41 -2.28
N GLN A 51 16.62 3.07 -3.27
CA GLN A 51 17.63 4.11 -3.03
C GLN A 51 17.10 5.21 -2.11
N THR A 52 15.81 5.56 -2.21
CA THR A 52 15.20 6.60 -1.37
C THR A 52 15.08 6.22 0.11
N LEU A 53 15.23 4.93 0.44
CA LEU A 53 15.15 4.38 1.79
C LEU A 53 16.53 4.18 2.44
N GLN A 54 17.62 4.38 1.70
CA GLN A 54 18.99 4.08 2.17
C GLN A 54 19.60 5.19 3.04
N SER A 55 19.20 6.44 2.84
CA SER A 55 19.75 7.57 3.61
C SER A 55 18.81 8.77 3.63
N GLU A 56 18.99 9.64 4.63
CA GLU A 56 18.23 10.89 4.74
C GLU A 56 18.45 11.79 3.52
N ASN A 57 19.68 11.85 3.02
CA ASN A 57 20.01 12.62 1.82
C ASN A 57 19.25 12.12 0.59
N ASN A 58 19.14 10.79 0.42
CA ASN A 58 18.36 10.21 -0.67
C ASN A 58 16.87 10.51 -0.51
N TYR A 59 16.34 10.42 0.71
CA TYR A 59 14.95 10.80 0.99
C TYR A 59 14.68 12.28 0.66
N GLN A 60 15.55 13.20 1.11
CA GLN A 60 15.39 14.62 0.82
C GLN A 60 15.49 14.92 -0.68
N SER A 61 16.26 14.11 -1.44
CA SER A 61 16.37 14.23 -2.89
C SER A 61 15.07 13.94 -3.64
N ILE A 62 14.11 13.22 -3.03
CA ILE A 62 12.80 12.92 -3.64
C ILE A 62 12.08 14.21 -4.05
N LYS A 63 12.23 15.29 -3.27
CA LYS A 63 11.64 16.60 -3.58
C LYS A 63 12.04 17.11 -4.98
N LYS A 64 13.26 16.79 -5.43
CA LYS A 64 13.78 17.16 -6.76
C LYS A 64 13.09 16.39 -7.90
N LEU A 65 12.50 15.22 -7.62
CA LEU A 65 11.77 14.42 -8.60
C LEU A 65 10.43 15.03 -8.99
N SER A 66 9.95 16.04 -8.24
CA SER A 66 8.75 16.82 -8.59
C SER A 66 8.81 17.41 -10.00
N LYS A 67 10.01 17.63 -10.57
CA LYS A 67 10.21 18.05 -11.96
C LYS A 67 9.58 17.10 -12.98
N TYR A 68 9.63 15.78 -12.75
CA TYR A 68 9.00 14.80 -13.63
C TYR A 68 7.47 14.93 -13.59
N ALA A 69 6.91 15.10 -12.39
CA ALA A 69 5.48 15.32 -12.23
C ALA A 69 5.03 16.66 -12.85
N ALA A 70 5.84 17.72 -12.73
CA ALA A 70 5.55 19.03 -13.30
C ALA A 70 5.55 18.99 -14.83
N HIS A 71 6.57 18.38 -15.46
CA HIS A 71 6.63 18.20 -16.91
C HIS A 71 5.43 17.37 -17.40
N HIS A 72 5.15 16.25 -16.75
CA HIS A 72 4.01 15.39 -17.07
C HIS A 72 2.68 16.15 -17.01
N ILE A 73 2.44 16.91 -15.93
CA ILE A 73 1.24 17.73 -15.76
C ILE A 73 1.14 18.79 -16.87
N LYS A 74 2.24 19.50 -17.15
CA LYS A 74 2.28 20.56 -18.16
C LYS A 74 1.86 20.02 -19.53
N TRP A 75 2.49 18.93 -19.96
CA TRP A 75 2.19 18.33 -21.26
C TRP A 75 0.72 17.93 -21.39
N HIS A 76 0.15 17.28 -20.36
CA HIS A 76 -1.26 16.87 -20.40
C HIS A 76 -2.25 18.04 -20.44
N ARG A 77 -1.92 19.19 -19.84
CA ARG A 77 -2.74 20.40 -19.93
C ARG A 77 -2.74 20.99 -21.35
N GLU A 78 -1.59 20.96 -22.01
CA GLU A 78 -1.43 21.48 -23.38
C GLU A 78 -2.17 20.64 -24.43
N GLN A 79 -2.45 19.36 -24.17
CA GLN A 79 -3.20 18.51 -25.10
C GLN A 79 -4.72 18.81 -25.18
N GLY A 80 -5.27 19.70 -24.33
CA GLY A 80 -6.66 20.16 -24.47
C GLY A 80 -7.73 19.06 -24.36
N ASN A 81 -7.65 18.18 -23.35
CA ASN A 81 -8.62 17.09 -23.17
C ASN A 81 -9.91 17.54 -22.46
N SER A 82 -11.07 17.16 -22.98
CA SER A 82 -12.39 17.52 -22.45
C SER A 82 -12.94 16.58 -21.36
N ASP A 83 -12.55 15.29 -21.30
CA ASP A 83 -13.01 14.36 -20.25
C ASP A 83 -12.03 14.30 -19.08
N LEU A 84 -12.13 15.31 -18.21
CA LEU A 84 -11.30 15.48 -17.00
C LEU A 84 -11.94 14.88 -15.73
N GLN A 85 -12.66 13.77 -15.87
CA GLN A 85 -13.40 13.16 -14.76
C GLN A 85 -12.64 12.06 -14.01
N TYR A 86 -11.38 11.81 -14.38
CA TYR A 86 -10.57 10.73 -13.80
C TYR A 86 -9.71 11.22 -12.63
N PHE A 87 -9.27 10.24 -11.85
CA PHE A 87 -8.33 10.40 -10.75
C PHE A 87 -7.55 9.10 -10.52
N ASN A 88 -6.50 9.16 -9.71
CA ASN A 88 -5.85 7.97 -9.17
C ASN A 88 -6.26 7.73 -7.72
N TYR A 89 -6.25 6.47 -7.30
CA TYR A 89 -6.45 6.11 -5.91
C TYR A 89 -5.53 4.99 -5.47
N LEU A 90 -5.28 4.96 -4.16
CA LEU A 90 -4.54 3.90 -3.48
C LEU A 90 -5.45 3.23 -2.46
N LEU A 91 -5.33 1.92 -2.32
CA LEU A 91 -5.85 1.19 -1.16
C LEU A 91 -4.69 0.82 -0.25
N LEU A 92 -4.82 1.15 1.04
CA LEU A 92 -3.80 0.92 2.05
C LEU A 92 -4.35 0.00 3.15
N ASP A 93 -3.47 -0.86 3.66
CA ASP A 93 -3.73 -1.75 4.79
C ASP A 93 -3.48 -0.99 6.11
N PRO A 94 -4.52 -0.70 6.91
CA PRO A 94 -4.36 0.06 8.14
C PRO A 94 -3.71 -0.74 9.28
N ARG A 95 -3.53 -2.05 9.12
CA ARG A 95 -2.71 -2.88 10.01
C ARG A 95 -1.23 -2.53 9.86
N VAL A 96 -0.82 -2.11 8.65
CA VAL A 96 0.55 -1.65 8.35
C VAL A 96 0.70 -0.16 8.64
N THR A 97 -0.25 0.70 8.23
CA THR A 97 -0.16 2.13 8.58
C THR A 97 -0.18 2.30 10.09
N ASN A 98 -0.99 1.54 10.81
CA ASN A 98 -1.12 1.60 12.26
C ASN A 98 -1.24 3.05 12.76
N LYS A 99 -2.16 3.84 12.22
CA LYS A 99 -2.30 5.29 12.51
C LYS A 99 -1.01 6.08 12.23
N LEU A 100 -0.38 5.81 11.09
CA LEU A 100 0.84 6.46 10.61
C LEU A 100 0.70 7.98 10.64
N ALA A 101 -0.43 8.56 10.21
CA ALA A 101 -0.62 10.00 10.20
C ALA A 101 -0.42 10.62 11.60
N ASN A 102 -0.91 9.95 12.65
CA ASN A 102 -0.80 10.42 14.03
C ASN A 102 0.62 10.22 14.60
N ARG A 103 1.31 9.16 14.16
CA ARG A 103 2.65 8.82 14.64
C ARG A 103 3.77 9.54 13.88
N ALA A 104 3.50 9.99 12.66
CA ALA A 104 4.49 10.58 11.76
C ALA A 104 5.31 11.72 12.38
N PRO A 105 4.76 12.65 13.19
CA PRO A 105 5.54 13.71 13.83
C PRO A 105 6.66 13.21 14.75
N GLY A 106 6.51 12.01 15.34
CA GLY A 106 7.49 11.38 16.23
C GLY A 106 8.35 10.30 15.56
N MET A 107 8.24 10.11 14.25
CA MET A 107 8.96 9.07 13.51
C MET A 107 10.08 9.65 12.65
N HIS A 108 11.13 8.86 12.41
CA HIS A 108 12.12 9.19 11.40
C HIS A 108 11.48 9.23 10.00
N CYS A 109 11.86 10.18 9.15
CA CYS A 109 11.15 10.41 7.89
C CYS A 109 11.23 9.20 6.92
N ILE A 110 12.34 8.45 6.94
CA ILE A 110 12.52 7.21 6.18
C ILE A 110 11.54 6.14 6.66
N ASP A 111 11.29 6.04 7.97
CA ASP A 111 10.32 5.08 8.51
C ASP A 111 8.89 5.51 8.18
N VAL A 112 8.59 6.81 8.18
CA VAL A 112 7.30 7.32 7.68
C VAL A 112 7.11 6.93 6.22
N TRP A 113 8.14 7.14 5.40
CA TRP A 113 8.13 6.83 3.97
C TRP A 113 7.95 5.34 3.72
N PHE A 114 8.77 4.51 4.36
CA PHE A 114 8.69 3.06 4.28
C PHE A 114 7.32 2.54 4.71
N THR A 115 6.82 2.96 5.88
CA THR A 115 5.51 2.51 6.39
C THR A 115 4.38 2.87 5.42
N PHE A 116 4.42 4.07 4.84
CA PHE A 116 3.44 4.49 3.85
C PHE A 116 3.48 3.59 2.60
N LEU A 117 4.67 3.35 2.04
CA LEU A 117 4.84 2.52 0.85
C LEU A 117 4.40 1.07 1.09
N SER A 118 4.85 0.49 2.21
CA SER A 118 4.55 -0.89 2.60
C SER A 118 3.06 -1.12 2.82
N ALA A 119 2.32 -0.10 3.27
CA ALA A 119 0.88 -0.21 3.46
C ALA A 119 0.09 -0.23 2.15
N ILE A 120 0.62 0.31 1.05
CA ILE A 120 -0.08 0.35 -0.24
C ILE A 120 -0.13 -1.06 -0.82
N PHE A 121 -1.33 -1.62 -0.96
CA PHE A 121 -1.51 -2.92 -1.59
C PHE A 121 -2.18 -2.84 -2.97
N TYR A 122 -2.72 -1.68 -3.37
CA TYR A 122 -3.33 -1.49 -4.68
C TYR A 122 -3.19 -0.06 -5.18
N VAL A 123 -2.90 0.08 -6.48
CA VAL A 123 -2.88 1.35 -7.21
C VAL A 123 -3.92 1.29 -8.33
N GLY A 124 -4.79 2.28 -8.43
CA GLY A 124 -5.84 2.29 -9.44
C GLY A 124 -6.08 3.63 -10.11
N LYS A 125 -6.60 3.61 -11.34
CA LYS A 125 -7.34 4.73 -11.93
C LYS A 125 -8.85 4.60 -11.68
N GLY A 126 -9.53 5.72 -11.45
CA GLY A 126 -10.97 5.74 -11.19
C GLY A 126 -11.70 6.92 -11.82
N LYS A 127 -13.01 6.76 -11.97
CA LYS A 127 -14.02 7.78 -12.28
C LYS A 127 -15.22 7.51 -11.37
N GLY A 128 -15.88 8.57 -10.87
CA GLY A 128 -17.03 8.45 -9.96
C GLY A 128 -16.76 7.57 -8.74
N ILE A 129 -17.56 6.51 -8.58
CA ILE A 129 -17.53 5.58 -7.43
C ILE A 129 -16.55 4.41 -7.59
N ARG A 130 -15.75 4.36 -8.66
CA ARG A 130 -14.89 3.21 -9.00
C ARG A 130 -14.11 2.57 -7.83
N PRO A 131 -13.51 3.32 -6.87
CA PRO A 131 -12.81 2.68 -5.75
C PRO A 131 -13.72 1.83 -4.86
N PHE A 132 -14.99 2.23 -4.68
CA PHE A 132 -15.96 1.54 -3.83
C PHE A 132 -16.48 0.25 -4.45
N VAL A 133 -16.41 0.10 -5.78
CA VAL A 133 -16.83 -1.13 -6.47
C VAL A 133 -16.07 -2.35 -5.94
N HIS A 134 -14.80 -2.20 -5.57
CA HIS A 134 -14.01 -3.29 -4.98
C HIS A 134 -14.54 -3.71 -3.61
N PHE A 135 -15.03 -2.76 -2.82
CA PHE A 135 -15.62 -3.04 -1.50
C PHE A 135 -16.97 -3.73 -1.66
N LEU A 136 -17.84 -3.24 -2.55
CA LEU A 136 -19.12 -3.90 -2.87
C LEU A 136 -18.93 -5.35 -3.36
N GLN A 137 -17.84 -5.62 -4.09
CA GLN A 137 -17.50 -6.99 -4.52
C GLN A 137 -17.05 -7.87 -3.36
N ALA A 138 -16.23 -7.34 -2.45
CA ALA A 138 -15.80 -8.06 -1.26
C ALA A 138 -16.96 -8.31 -0.28
N GLU A 139 -17.87 -7.33 -0.12
CA GLU A 139 -19.04 -7.46 0.76
C GLU A 139 -19.94 -8.64 0.40
N LYS A 140 -20.10 -8.93 -0.90
CA LYS A 140 -20.88 -10.09 -1.38
C LYS A 140 -20.32 -11.44 -0.93
N LEU A 141 -19.05 -11.48 -0.55
CA LEU A 141 -18.38 -12.69 -0.06
C LEU A 141 -18.38 -12.76 1.47
N LEU A 142 -18.77 -11.69 2.17
CA LEU A 142 -18.86 -11.71 3.63
C LEU A 142 -19.95 -12.67 4.08
N GLY A 143 -19.65 -13.47 5.11
CA GLY A 143 -20.57 -14.47 5.65
C GLY A 143 -20.62 -15.79 4.89
N THR A 144 -19.90 -15.94 3.77
CA THR A 144 -19.71 -17.26 3.14
C THR A 144 -18.59 -18.04 3.85
N PRO A 145 -18.71 -19.37 3.98
CA PRO A 145 -17.61 -20.19 4.51
C PRO A 145 -16.35 -20.01 3.66
N ASP A 146 -15.18 -19.83 4.29
CA ASP A 146 -13.91 -19.65 3.58
C ASP A 146 -13.91 -18.45 2.59
N SER A 147 -14.54 -17.33 2.94
CA SER A 147 -14.68 -16.12 2.09
C SER A 147 -13.39 -15.70 1.36
N ILE A 148 -12.25 -15.75 2.06
CA ILE A 148 -10.92 -15.44 1.52
C ILE A 148 -10.48 -16.44 0.44
N LYS A 149 -10.70 -17.74 0.64
CA LYS A 149 -10.34 -18.76 -0.38
C LYS A 149 -11.23 -18.64 -1.61
N GLN A 150 -12.48 -18.23 -1.43
CA GLN A 150 -13.41 -18.00 -2.53
C GLN A 150 -13.08 -16.73 -3.33
N ALA A 151 -12.35 -15.79 -2.74
CA ALA A 151 -11.91 -14.58 -3.43
C ALA A 151 -10.89 -14.94 -4.52
N LYS A 152 -11.39 -15.09 -5.75
CA LYS A 152 -10.57 -15.39 -6.94
C LYS A 152 -9.51 -14.32 -7.25
N ASP A 153 -9.56 -13.15 -6.60
CA ASP A 153 -8.69 -12.00 -6.82
C ASP A 153 -7.89 -11.63 -5.55
N PRO A 154 -6.54 -11.52 -5.63
CA PRO A 154 -5.70 -11.18 -4.47
C PRO A 154 -6.11 -9.90 -3.75
N LYS A 155 -6.63 -8.90 -4.48
CA LYS A 155 -7.12 -7.64 -3.90
C LYS A 155 -8.39 -7.88 -3.07
N LEU A 156 -9.32 -8.71 -3.56
CA LEU A 156 -10.53 -9.04 -2.82
C LEU A 156 -10.19 -9.88 -1.58
N ALA A 157 -9.30 -10.86 -1.73
CA ALA A 157 -8.82 -11.69 -0.63
C ALA A 157 -8.18 -10.83 0.47
N LEU A 158 -7.35 -9.85 0.10
CA LEU A 158 -6.71 -8.96 1.07
C LEU A 158 -7.71 -8.04 1.76
N ILE A 159 -8.67 -7.46 1.04
CA ILE A 159 -9.75 -6.64 1.62
C ILE A 159 -10.53 -7.44 2.67
N LEU A 160 -10.95 -8.66 2.32
CA LEU A 160 -11.65 -9.56 3.24
C LEU A 160 -10.80 -9.86 4.48
N SER A 161 -9.50 -10.17 4.32
CA SER A 161 -8.62 -10.44 5.47
C SER A 161 -8.47 -9.26 6.43
N ILE A 162 -8.51 -8.03 5.90
CA ILE A 162 -8.45 -6.82 6.73
C ILE A 162 -9.76 -6.66 7.50
N TRP A 163 -10.90 -6.85 6.82
CA TRP A 163 -12.24 -6.78 7.42
C TRP A 163 -12.49 -7.86 8.48
N GLU A 164 -12.05 -9.11 8.26
CA GLU A 164 -12.14 -10.20 9.25
C GLU A 164 -11.39 -9.86 10.56
N GLN A 165 -10.35 -9.04 10.49
CA GLN A 165 -9.62 -8.54 11.66
C GLN A 165 -10.23 -7.27 12.27
N LYS A 166 -11.50 -6.97 11.97
CA LYS A 166 -12.25 -5.81 12.48
C LYS A 166 -11.58 -4.46 12.17
N ARG A 167 -10.87 -4.39 11.05
CA ARG A 167 -10.30 -3.15 10.50
C ARG A 167 -10.98 -2.81 9.20
N GLY A 168 -11.04 -1.54 8.81
CA GLY A 168 -11.51 -1.12 7.49
C GLY A 168 -10.38 -0.98 6.48
N ILE A 169 -10.65 -0.38 5.32
CA ILE A 169 -9.62 -0.10 4.29
C ILE A 169 -9.36 1.40 4.23
N LEU A 170 -8.09 1.81 4.12
CA LEU A 170 -7.75 3.21 3.87
C LEU A 170 -7.77 3.49 2.36
N LEU A 171 -8.55 4.50 1.96
CA LEU A 171 -8.66 4.95 0.57
C LEU A 171 -8.09 6.35 0.40
N ILE A 172 -7.01 6.47 -0.37
CA ILE A 172 -6.47 7.77 -0.77
C ILE A 172 -6.91 8.06 -2.20
N ARG A 173 -7.63 9.18 -2.42
CA ARG A 173 -7.90 9.71 -3.77
C ARG A 173 -6.98 10.88 -4.07
N GLY A 174 -6.18 10.77 -5.11
CA GLY A 174 -5.22 11.76 -5.57
C GLY A 174 -5.40 12.14 -7.03
N PHE A 175 -4.73 13.22 -7.44
CA PHE A 175 -4.66 13.66 -8.85
C PHE A 175 -6.04 13.70 -9.55
N ARG A 176 -7.00 14.45 -8.98
CA ARG A 176 -8.35 14.59 -9.55
C ARG A 176 -8.36 15.58 -10.70
N GLY A 177 -9.39 15.51 -11.55
CA GLY A 177 -9.56 16.48 -12.64
C GLY A 177 -8.63 16.19 -13.82
N ILE A 178 -8.34 14.91 -14.08
CA ILE A 178 -7.38 14.52 -15.12
C ILE A 178 -8.04 13.63 -16.16
N SER A 179 -7.42 13.55 -17.35
CA SER A 179 -7.88 12.66 -18.42
C SER A 179 -7.57 11.19 -18.10
N SER A 180 -8.23 10.27 -18.80
CA SER A 180 -7.94 8.83 -18.66
C SER A 180 -6.47 8.51 -18.95
N ALA A 181 -5.89 9.12 -19.99
CA ALA A 181 -4.50 8.88 -20.39
C ALA A 181 -3.49 9.37 -19.34
N ASP A 182 -3.78 10.52 -18.70
CA ASP A 182 -2.99 11.01 -17.56
C ASP A 182 -3.08 10.03 -16.39
N ALA A 183 -4.30 9.65 -16.00
CA ALA A 183 -4.53 8.72 -14.88
C ALA A 183 -3.84 7.37 -15.09
N GLN A 184 -3.87 6.82 -16.32
CA GLN A 184 -3.18 5.58 -16.69
C GLN A 184 -1.67 5.71 -16.58
N THR A 185 -1.11 6.83 -17.05
CA THR A 185 0.34 7.07 -16.98
C THR A 185 0.81 7.18 -15.53
N ARG A 186 0.05 7.87 -14.67
CA ARG A 186 0.35 7.98 -13.23
C ARG A 186 0.25 6.63 -12.52
N GLU A 187 -0.80 5.87 -12.79
CA GLU A 187 -1.01 4.50 -12.28
C GLU A 187 0.17 3.61 -12.66
N ALA A 188 0.53 3.58 -13.95
CA ALA A 188 1.67 2.80 -14.46
C ALA A 188 2.98 3.17 -13.77
N SER A 189 3.23 4.47 -13.61
CA SER A 189 4.46 4.98 -12.97
C SER A 189 4.56 4.57 -11.51
N MET A 190 3.46 4.69 -10.74
CA MET A 190 3.42 4.27 -9.33
C MET A 190 3.57 2.75 -9.17
N ILE A 191 2.90 1.96 -10.02
CA ILE A 191 3.06 0.49 -10.05
C ILE A 191 4.51 0.10 -10.38
N ASN A 192 5.15 0.79 -11.34
CA ASN A 192 6.54 0.52 -11.72
C ASN A 192 7.51 0.83 -10.56
N ALA A 193 7.23 1.86 -9.76
CA ALA A 193 8.05 2.21 -8.60
C ALA A 193 7.91 1.20 -7.44
N LEU A 194 6.67 0.81 -7.12
CA LEU A 194 6.34 -0.14 -6.04
C LEU A 194 6.64 -1.59 -6.40
N GLY A 195 6.62 -1.96 -7.68
CA GLY A 195 6.78 -3.34 -8.14
C GLY A 195 5.50 -4.16 -8.04
N MET A 196 5.32 -5.08 -8.98
CA MET A 196 4.12 -5.92 -9.06
C MET A 196 4.03 -6.94 -7.92
N ASN A 197 5.16 -7.43 -7.41
CA ASN A 197 5.19 -8.42 -6.33
C ASN A 197 4.82 -7.81 -4.97
N HIS A 198 4.82 -6.48 -4.86
CA HIS A 198 4.34 -5.76 -3.67
C HIS A 198 2.81 -5.53 -3.70
N LEU A 199 2.21 -5.52 -4.90
CA LEU A 199 0.84 -5.09 -5.12
C LEU A 199 -0.09 -6.26 -5.43
N THR A 200 -1.37 -6.07 -5.12
CA THR A 200 -2.46 -6.95 -5.55
C THR A 200 -2.95 -6.65 -6.98
N ASN A 201 -2.34 -5.67 -7.65
CA ASN A 201 -2.57 -5.37 -9.06
C ASN A 201 -2.30 -6.62 -9.90
N ARG A 202 -3.20 -6.94 -10.84
CA ARG A 202 -3.02 -8.09 -11.77
C ARG A 202 -2.28 -7.76 -13.05
N ARG A 203 -2.15 -6.47 -13.37
CA ARG A 203 -1.53 -6.00 -14.61
C ARG A 203 -0.69 -4.77 -14.31
N VAL A 204 0.40 -4.64 -15.06
CA VAL A 204 1.15 -3.39 -15.17
C VAL A 204 0.28 -2.31 -15.83
N GLY A 205 0.56 -1.05 -15.53
CA GLY A 205 -0.15 0.07 -16.15
C GLY A 205 0.34 0.37 -17.57
N VAL A 206 -0.41 1.24 -18.26
CA VAL A 206 -0.13 1.66 -19.63
C VAL A 206 0.35 3.11 -19.63
N PHE A 207 1.41 3.39 -20.38
CA PHE A 207 1.96 4.74 -20.54
C PHE A 207 1.38 5.43 -21.78
N PHE A 208 1.16 6.74 -21.70
CA PHE A 208 0.75 7.59 -22.81
C PHE A 208 1.72 8.76 -23.00
N GLY A 209 1.64 9.43 -24.14
CA GLY A 209 2.36 10.68 -24.41
C GLY A 209 3.89 10.56 -24.24
N PRO A 210 4.55 11.57 -23.67
CA PRO A 210 6.00 11.58 -23.46
C PRO A 210 6.48 10.43 -22.57
N ALA A 211 5.68 10.00 -21.60
CA ALA A 211 6.05 8.88 -20.76
C ALA A 211 6.14 7.57 -21.55
N LYS A 212 5.30 7.39 -22.58
CA LYS A 212 5.38 6.25 -23.50
C LYS A 212 6.57 6.37 -24.45
N ASN A 213 6.73 7.54 -25.08
CA ASN A 213 7.57 7.66 -26.27
C ASN A 213 8.98 8.19 -25.97
N LYS A 214 9.19 8.90 -24.85
CA LYS A 214 10.43 9.62 -24.55
C LYS A 214 11.07 9.19 -23.24
N TYR A 215 10.28 8.76 -22.25
CA TYR A 215 10.83 8.44 -20.93
C TYR A 215 11.51 7.08 -20.93
N THR A 216 12.70 7.03 -20.33
CA THR A 216 13.36 5.76 -20.00
C THR A 216 12.61 5.01 -18.91
N PRO A 217 12.81 3.69 -18.75
CA PRO A 217 12.21 2.92 -17.66
C PRO A 217 12.48 3.53 -16.27
N THR A 218 13.71 4.01 -16.03
CA THR A 218 14.08 4.71 -14.79
C THR A 218 13.27 6.00 -14.61
N GLN A 219 13.13 6.83 -15.65
CA GLN A 219 12.35 8.07 -15.55
C GLN A 219 10.86 7.83 -15.24
N ARG A 220 10.28 6.74 -15.76
CA ARG A 220 8.90 6.33 -15.43
C ARG A 220 8.75 5.99 -13.94
N LYS A 221 9.73 5.29 -13.36
CA LYS A 221 9.74 5.00 -11.91
C LYS A 221 9.98 6.26 -11.09
N LEU A 222 10.91 7.13 -11.48
CA LEU A 222 11.16 8.41 -10.80
C LEU A 222 9.90 9.30 -10.78
N LEU A 223 9.12 9.31 -11.87
CA LEU A 223 7.79 9.93 -11.87
C LEU A 223 6.86 9.28 -10.84
N GLY A 224 6.83 7.94 -10.78
CA GLY A 224 6.06 7.19 -9.78
C GLY A 224 6.43 7.56 -8.34
N ILE A 225 7.72 7.62 -8.02
CA ILE A 225 8.25 8.00 -6.71
C ILE A 225 7.80 9.42 -6.35
N ALA A 226 7.90 10.37 -7.28
CA ALA A 226 7.45 11.75 -7.05
C ALA A 226 5.94 11.82 -6.76
N LEU A 227 5.13 11.02 -7.44
CA LEU A 227 3.69 10.94 -7.23
C LEU A 227 3.36 10.32 -5.87
N LEU A 228 4.00 9.21 -5.51
CA LEU A 228 3.82 8.53 -4.23
C LEU A 228 4.21 9.43 -3.06
N TYR A 229 5.34 10.13 -3.16
CA TYR A 229 5.77 11.09 -2.15
C TYR A 229 4.73 12.19 -1.94
N LYS A 230 4.19 12.74 -3.03
CA LYS A 230 3.11 13.74 -2.96
C LYS A 230 1.81 13.19 -2.34
N LEU A 231 1.50 11.90 -2.53
CA LEU A 231 0.36 11.26 -1.89
C LEU A 231 0.61 11.01 -0.40
N MET A 232 1.83 10.60 -0.01
CA MET A 232 2.22 10.45 1.39
C MET A 232 2.07 11.76 2.14
N SER A 233 2.61 12.87 1.63
CA SER A 233 2.49 14.18 2.29
C SER A 233 1.03 14.59 2.51
N LYS A 234 0.14 14.26 1.57
CA LYS A 234 -1.31 14.50 1.72
C LYS A 234 -1.98 13.55 2.71
N PHE A 235 -1.48 12.33 2.83
CA PHE A 235 -2.00 11.31 3.72
C PHE A 235 -1.69 11.66 5.17
N ILE A 236 -0.43 11.96 5.50
CA ILE A 236 0.00 12.29 6.87
C ILE A 236 -0.56 13.63 7.37
N ALA A 237 -0.99 14.51 6.47
CA ALA A 237 -1.62 15.79 6.81
C ALA A 237 -3.11 15.65 7.18
N LYS A 238 -3.67 14.44 7.11
CA LYS A 238 -5.09 14.17 7.38
C LYS A 238 -5.23 13.01 8.33
N GLU A 239 -6.34 12.99 9.05
CA GLU A 239 -6.69 11.84 9.88
C GLU A 239 -7.02 10.61 9.03
N GLU A 240 -6.58 9.44 9.50
CA GLU A 240 -6.86 8.16 8.87
C GLU A 240 -8.33 7.78 9.06
N ARG A 241 -9.04 7.54 7.96
CA ARG A 241 -10.44 7.10 7.98
C ARG A 241 -10.59 5.78 7.25
N GLU A 242 -10.78 4.73 8.03
CA GLU A 242 -10.98 3.36 7.56
C GLU A 242 -12.40 3.18 7.01
N ILE A 243 -12.51 2.48 5.87
CA ILE A 243 -13.77 2.14 5.23
C ILE A 243 -14.13 0.70 5.59
N TYR A 244 -15.18 0.56 6.39
CA TYR A 244 -15.73 -0.72 6.83
C TYR A 244 -16.77 -1.23 5.84
N PRO A 245 -17.03 -2.55 5.83
CA PRO A 245 -18.11 -3.09 5.03
C PRO A 245 -19.45 -2.52 5.51
N GLN A 246 -20.28 -2.08 4.57
CA GLN A 246 -21.61 -1.53 4.79
C GLN A 246 -22.64 -2.64 4.88
N ILE A 247 -22.36 -3.71 5.64
CA ILE A 247 -23.29 -4.83 5.80
C ILE A 247 -24.65 -4.26 6.23
N CYS A 248 -25.67 -4.44 5.38
CA CYS A 248 -27.04 -4.08 5.70
C CYS A 248 -27.42 -4.81 6.99
N VAL A 249 -27.70 -4.06 8.06
CA VAL A 249 -28.07 -4.59 9.38
C VAL A 249 -29.52 -5.09 9.31
N ASP A 250 -29.78 -6.11 8.49
CA ASP A 250 -31.11 -6.74 8.39
C ASP A 250 -31.06 -8.25 8.67
N SER A 251 -29.87 -8.87 8.73
CA SER A 251 -29.75 -10.32 8.95
C SER A 251 -29.41 -10.74 10.39
N VAL A 252 -29.04 -9.80 11.27
CA VAL A 252 -28.77 -10.11 12.69
C VAL A 252 -30.03 -10.02 13.56
N ALA A 253 -31.10 -9.38 13.06
CA ALA A 253 -32.38 -9.26 13.76
C ALA A 253 -33.35 -10.44 13.52
N LYS A 254 -32.96 -11.47 12.74
CA LYS A 254 -33.79 -12.67 12.49
C LYS A 254 -33.29 -13.94 13.18
N ALA A 255 -32.30 -13.82 14.06
CA ALA A 255 -31.73 -14.95 14.80
C ALA A 255 -31.68 -14.71 16.33
N ALA A 256 -32.45 -13.75 16.84
CA ALA A 256 -32.66 -13.53 18.26
C ALA A 256 -34.13 -13.80 18.62
#